data_AF-A0A6L6VIE3-F1
#
_entry.id   AF-A0A6L6VIE3-F1
#
_cell.length_a   1.000
_cell.length_b   1.000
_cell.length_c   1.000
_cell.angle_alpha   90.00
_cell.angle_beta   90.00
_cell.angle_gamma   90.00
#
_symmetry.space_group_name_H-M   'P 1'
#
loop_
_entity.id
_entity.type
_entity.pdbx_description
1 polymer ?
#
loop_
_entity_poly.entity_id
_entity_poly.type
_entity_poly.pdbx_seq_one_letter_code
_entity_poly.pdbx_strand_id
1 'polypeptide(L)'
;MVTPDVKRDAVAHVCAQHGVSQRRACEALSVDRSSMRYRSVRPDDASIREAIKKVASERRRFGYRRIHVMLDRQGIVMNLKKLRRLYRE
;
A
#
# COMPACT_ATOMS: atom_id res chain seq x y z
N MET A 1 7.63 -4.17 -19.43
CA MET A 1 6.59 -4.99 -18.75
C MET A 1 5.60 -4.02 -18.12
N VAL A 2 4.28 -4.14 -18.39
CA VAL A 2 3.25 -3.21 -17.88
C VAL A 2 2.88 -3.55 -16.44
N THR A 3 2.81 -2.56 -15.55
CA THR A 3 2.47 -2.77 -14.13
C THR A 3 0.98 -3.15 -13.95
N PRO A 4 0.62 -3.87 -12.87
CA PRO A 4 -0.78 -4.22 -12.61
C PRO A 4 -1.73 -3.02 -12.55
N ASP A 5 -1.28 -1.89 -12.03
CA ASP A 5 -2.10 -0.68 -11.94
C ASP A 5 -2.39 -0.09 -13.32
N VAL A 6 -1.38 -0.02 -14.20
CA VAL A 6 -1.60 0.42 -15.59
C VAL A 6 -2.55 -0.52 -16.34
N LYS A 7 -2.49 -1.83 -16.06
CA LYS A 7 -3.47 -2.79 -16.61
C LYS A 7 -4.89 -2.54 -16.10
N ARG A 8 -5.06 -2.18 -14.82
CA ARG A 8 -6.37 -1.82 -14.25
C ARG A 8 -6.92 -0.57 -14.91
N ASP A 9 -6.09 0.44 -15.09
CA ASP A 9 -6.48 1.69 -15.75
C ASP A 9 -6.91 1.45 -17.20
N ALA A 10 -6.17 0.61 -17.93
CA ALA A 10 -6.53 0.22 -19.30
C ALA A 10 -7.88 -0.50 -19.37
N VAL A 11 -8.14 -1.46 -18.46
CA VAL A 11 -9.44 -2.16 -18.38
C VAL A 11 -10.57 -1.18 -18.04
N ALA A 12 -10.36 -0.27 -17.08
CA ALA A 12 -11.32 0.75 -16.70
C ALA A 12 -11.63 1.70 -17.87
N HIS A 13 -10.61 2.13 -18.61
CA HIS A 13 -10.74 2.97 -19.79
C HIS A 13 -11.58 2.29 -20.88
N VAL A 14 -11.29 1.03 -21.20
CA VAL A 14 -12.05 0.26 -22.21
C VAL A 14 -13.52 0.08 -21.81
N CYS A 15 -13.79 -0.19 -20.52
CA CYS A 15 -15.16 -0.28 -20.02
C CYS A 15 -15.91 1.05 -20.20
N ALA A 16 -15.26 2.18 -19.86
CA ALA A 16 -15.86 3.50 -19.94
C ALA A 16 -16.07 3.98 -21.39
N GLN A 17 -15.08 3.81 -22.26
CA GLN A 17 -15.13 4.29 -23.65
C GLN A 17 -16.06 3.45 -24.54
N HIS A 18 -16.13 2.14 -24.30
CA HIS A 18 -16.87 1.23 -25.18
C HIS A 18 -18.13 0.65 -24.55
N GLY A 19 -18.46 1.02 -23.30
CA GLY A 19 -19.65 0.51 -22.59
C GLY A 19 -19.65 -1.00 -22.36
N VAL A 20 -18.50 -1.65 -22.47
CA VAL A 20 -18.38 -3.11 -22.34
C VAL A 20 -18.21 -3.53 -20.89
N SER A 21 -18.65 -4.75 -20.56
CA SER A 21 -18.43 -5.31 -19.23
C SER A 21 -16.95 -5.53 -18.94
N GLN A 22 -16.57 -5.47 -17.66
CA GLN A 22 -15.21 -5.79 -17.20
C GLN A 22 -14.72 -7.14 -17.73
N ARG A 23 -15.61 -8.15 -17.83
CA ARG A 23 -15.27 -9.46 -18.40
C ARG A 23 -14.78 -9.34 -19.84
N ARG A 24 -15.53 -8.61 -20.68
CA ARG A 24 -15.22 -8.43 -22.10
C ARG A 24 -13.97 -7.57 -22.30
N ALA A 25 -13.78 -6.54 -21.49
CA ALA A 25 -12.56 -5.74 -21.49
C ALA A 25 -11.31 -6.56 -21.11
N CYS A 26 -11.40 -7.40 -20.07
CA CYS A 26 -10.28 -8.26 -19.67
C CYS A 26 -9.90 -9.28 -20.75
N GLU A 27 -10.90 -9.86 -21.43
CA GLU A 27 -10.70 -10.82 -22.53
C GLU A 27 -9.99 -10.15 -23.72
N ALA A 28 -10.44 -8.95 -24.12
CA ALA A 28 -9.84 -8.19 -25.21
C ALA A 28 -8.40 -7.75 -24.92
N LEU A 29 -8.06 -7.45 -23.67
CA LEU A 29 -6.73 -6.99 -23.25
C LEU A 29 -5.81 -8.13 -22.75
N SER A 30 -6.27 -9.38 -22.80
CA SER A 30 -5.55 -10.54 -22.24
C SER A 30 -5.09 -10.34 -20.79
N VAL A 31 -5.94 -9.71 -19.97
CA VAL A 31 -5.69 -9.46 -18.55
C VAL A 31 -6.51 -10.41 -17.70
N ASP A 32 -5.89 -11.00 -16.69
CA ASP A 32 -6.60 -11.88 -15.77
C ASP A 32 -7.58 -11.11 -14.84
N ARG A 33 -8.79 -11.64 -14.70
CA ARG A 33 -9.87 -11.02 -13.93
C ARG A 33 -9.61 -11.00 -12.43
N SER A 34 -8.82 -11.95 -11.89
CA SER A 34 -8.49 -11.96 -10.46
C SER A 34 -7.65 -10.73 -10.09
N SER A 35 -6.77 -10.29 -10.99
CA SER A 35 -5.96 -9.08 -10.80
C SER A 35 -6.82 -7.80 -10.75
N MET A 36 -7.90 -7.77 -11.52
CA MET A 36 -8.86 -6.65 -11.53
C MET A 36 -9.80 -6.65 -10.32
N ARG A 37 -10.09 -7.83 -9.77
CA ARG A 37 -10.95 -7.99 -8.58
C ARG A 37 -10.20 -7.93 -7.27
N TYR A 38 -8.87 -8.08 -7.31
CA TYR A 38 -8.02 -8.02 -6.13
C TYR A 38 -8.17 -6.67 -5.42
N ARG A 39 -8.59 -6.71 -4.15
CA ARG A 39 -8.56 -5.58 -3.23
C ARG A 39 -7.57 -5.88 -2.14
N SER A 40 -6.60 -4.99 -1.94
CA SER A 40 -5.71 -5.05 -0.79
C SER A 40 -6.55 -4.87 0.49
N VAL A 41 -6.49 -5.85 1.40
CA VAL A 41 -7.17 -5.81 2.70
C VAL A 41 -6.29 -5.14 3.76
N ARG A 42 -5.20 -4.50 3.33
CA ARG A 42 -4.25 -3.93 4.27
C ARG A 42 -4.88 -2.73 5.01
N PRO A 43 -4.88 -2.72 6.36
CA PRO A 43 -5.32 -1.57 7.12
C PRO A 43 -4.44 -0.35 6.81
N ASP A 44 -5.05 0.84 6.87
CA ASP A 44 -4.32 2.08 6.74
C ASP A 44 -3.29 2.21 7.88
N ASP A 45 -2.04 2.45 7.50
CA ASP A 45 -0.92 2.62 8.42
C ASP A 45 -0.74 4.10 8.81
N ALA A 46 -1.69 4.99 8.48
CA ALA A 46 -1.63 6.43 8.77
C ALA A 46 -1.37 6.75 10.25
N SER A 47 -2.12 6.13 11.17
CA SER A 47 -1.92 6.34 12.61
C SER A 47 -0.53 5.92 13.08
N ILE A 48 -0.01 4.82 12.53
CA ILE A 48 1.34 4.33 12.80
C ILE A 48 2.39 5.31 12.25
N ARG A 49 2.16 5.86 11.06
CA ARG A 49 3.08 6.83 10.45
C ARG A 49 3.18 8.10 11.29
N GLU A 50 2.06 8.59 11.80
CA GLU A 50 2.04 9.75 12.70
C GLU A 50 2.73 9.45 14.04
N ALA A 51 2.52 8.26 14.61
CA ALA A 51 3.26 7.84 15.81
C ALA A 51 4.78 7.78 15.57
N ILE A 52 5.22 7.22 14.43
CA ILE A 52 6.64 7.17 14.04
C ILE A 52 7.21 8.59 13.91
N LYS A 53 6.53 9.50 13.21
CA LYS A 53 6.96 10.89 13.04
C LYS A 53 7.07 11.63 14.38
N LYS A 54 6.09 11.44 15.27
CA LYS A 54 6.11 12.03 16.61
C LYS A 54 7.36 11.59 17.38
N VAL A 55 7.60 10.28 17.50
CA VAL A 55 8.79 9.75 18.20
C VAL A 55 10.10 10.20 17.53
N ALA A 56 10.14 10.24 16.20
CA ALA A 56 11.31 10.72 15.47
C ALA A 56 11.60 12.21 15.71
N SER A 57 10.55 13.04 15.85
CA SER A 57 10.67 14.47 16.13
C SER A 57 11.18 14.76 17.54
N GLU A 58 10.71 14.00 18.54
CA GLU A 58 11.15 14.11 19.95
C GLU A 58 12.62 13.69 20.14
N ARG A 59 13.12 12.78 19.30
CA ARG A 59 14.47 12.20 19.40
C ARG A 59 15.15 12.10 18.04
N ARG A 60 15.51 13.25 17.44
CA ARG A 60 16.07 13.37 16.07
C ARG A 60 17.27 12.47 15.74
N ARG A 61 18.08 12.06 16.74
CA ARG A 61 19.24 11.18 16.54
C ARG A 61 18.89 9.70 16.46
N PHE A 62 17.64 9.32 16.70
CA PHE A 62 17.24 7.93 16.76
C PHE A 62 16.90 7.41 15.36
N GLY A 63 17.58 6.33 14.98
CA GLY A 63 17.19 5.56 13.80
C GLY A 63 16.01 4.62 14.10
N TYR A 64 15.48 4.02 13.03
CA TYR A 64 14.29 3.18 13.06
C TYR A 64 14.30 2.05 14.12
N ARG A 65 15.47 1.47 14.44
CA ARG A 65 15.59 0.42 15.49
C ARG A 65 15.29 0.94 16.89
N ARG A 66 15.71 2.17 17.22
CA ARG A 66 15.41 2.77 18.53
C ARG A 66 13.97 3.26 18.59
N ILE A 67 13.44 3.79 17.49
CA ILE A 67 12.03 4.17 17.37
C ILE A 67 11.13 2.94 17.57
N HIS A 68 11.50 1.77 17.04
CA HIS A 68 10.78 0.52 17.25
C HIS A 68 10.61 0.18 18.73
N VAL A 69 11.69 0.25 19.52
CA VAL A 69 11.64 0.01 20.98
C VAL A 69 10.76 1.03 21.70
N MET A 70 10.77 2.30 21.25
CA MET A 70 9.91 3.33 21.86
C MET A 70 8.43 3.11 21.56
N LEU A 71 8.10 2.73 20.34
CA LEU A 71 6.73 2.40 19.95
C LEU A 71 6.22 1.15 20.67
N ASP A 72 7.07 0.14 20.85
CA ASP A 72 6.76 -1.06 21.61
C ASP A 72 6.40 -0.73 23.07
N ARG A 73 7.15 0.17 23.70
CA ARG A 73 6.85 0.69 25.05
C ARG A 73 5.54 1.49 25.13
N GLN A 74 5.06 2.03 24.02
CA GLN A 74 3.76 2.71 23.92
C GLN A 74 2.62 1.74 23.58
N GLY A 75 2.89 0.43 23.51
CA GLY A 75 1.92 -0.60 23.13
C GLY A 75 1.72 -0.76 21.62
N ILE A 76 2.49 -0.05 20.80
CA ILE A 76 2.41 -0.12 19.33
C ILE A 76 3.39 -1.19 18.86
N VAL A 77 2.96 -2.45 18.94
CA VAL A 77 3.75 -3.62 18.54
C VAL A 77 3.62 -3.86 17.03
N MET A 78 4.75 -3.90 16.32
CA MET A 78 4.77 -4.26 14.91
C MET A 78 6.08 -4.93 14.50
N ASN A 79 6.06 -5.64 13.37
CA ASN A 79 7.26 -6.21 12.78
C ASN A 79 8.26 -5.10 12.39
N LEU A 80 9.54 -5.29 12.74
CA LEU A 80 10.61 -4.34 12.42
C LEU A 80 10.75 -4.08 10.90
N LYS A 81 10.43 -5.06 10.04
CA LYS A 81 10.38 -4.89 8.57
C LYS A 81 9.30 -3.88 8.16
N LYS A 82 8.12 -3.93 8.81
CA LYS A 82 7.02 -2.98 8.57
C LYS A 82 7.45 -1.58 8.98
N LEU A 83 8.02 -1.42 10.17
CA LEU A 83 8.51 -0.13 10.65
C LEU A 83 9.59 0.45 9.74
N ARG A 84 10.58 -0.37 9.34
CA ARG A 84 11.64 0.08 8.42
C ARG A 84 11.08 0.58 7.10
N ARG A 85 10.03 -0.07 6.58
CA ARG A 85 9.37 0.36 5.34
C ARG A 85 8.65 1.70 5.55
N LEU A 86 7.79 1.79 6.56
CA LEU A 86 7.05 3.02 6.88
C LEU A 86 7.96 4.20 7.24
N TYR A 87 9.12 3.97 7.84
CA TYR A 87 10.11 5.01 8.16
C TYR A 87 10.82 5.58 6.92
N ARG A 88 10.84 4.83 5.80
CA ARG A 88 11.46 5.26 4.54
C ARG A 88 10.49 5.96 3.58
N GLU A 89 9.19 5.83 3.82
CA GLU A 89 8.12 6.42 3.01
C GLU A 89 7.83 7.86 3.46
#